data_AF-I3EBM5-F1
#
_entry.id   AF-I3EBM5-F1
#
_cell.length_a   1.000
_cell.length_b   1.000
_cell.length_c   1.000
_cell.angle_alpha   90.00
_cell.angle_beta   90.00
_cell.angle_gamma   90.00
#
_symmetry.space_group_name_H-M   'P 1'
#
loop_
_entity.id
_entity.type
_entity.pdbx_description
1 polymer ?
#
loop_
_entity_poly.entity_id
_entity_poly.type
_entity_poly.pdbx_seq_one_letter_code
_entity_poly.pdbx_strand_id
1 'polypeptide(L)'
;MIKEGKELAAIAPNITVKLPMTQEGLKAVHALSKEGIETNVTLIFSANQALLAARAGATYVSPFLGRLDDIGHNGLELISTIAEIFAIHQIKTEIIAASIRHPQHVTEAALRGAHIATVPYKVILKLCKHPLTDKGIEAFLEDWNKRGK
;
A
#
# COMPACT_ATOMS: atom_id res chain seq x y z
N MET A 1 21.14 -6.01 7.30
CA MET A 1 20.36 -5.43 6.18
C MET A 1 20.81 -5.90 4.81
N ILE A 2 21.98 -5.52 4.27
CA ILE A 2 22.36 -5.94 2.89
C ILE A 2 22.53 -7.47 2.79
N LYS A 3 23.34 -8.07 3.66
CA LYS A 3 23.57 -9.53 3.68
C LYS A 3 22.26 -10.32 3.77
N GLU A 4 21.45 -10.04 4.79
CA GLU A 4 20.13 -10.65 4.99
C GLU A 4 19.18 -10.38 3.82
N GLY A 5 19.22 -9.19 3.22
CA GLY A 5 18.41 -8.84 2.06
C GLY A 5 18.70 -9.74 0.86
N LYS A 6 19.98 -10.04 0.60
CA LYS A 6 20.39 -10.97 -0.46
C LYS A 6 19.97 -12.41 -0.16
N GLU A 7 20.14 -12.84 1.10
CA GLU A 7 19.71 -14.17 1.55
C GLU A 7 18.19 -14.36 1.37
N LEU A 8 17.39 -13.34 1.72
CA LEU A 8 15.94 -13.35 1.53
C LEU A 8 15.55 -13.35 0.04
N ALA A 9 16.16 -12.48 -0.77
CA ALA A 9 15.87 -12.39 -2.20
C ALA A 9 16.18 -13.69 -2.96
N ALA A 10 17.13 -14.50 -2.46
CA ALA A 10 17.47 -15.80 -3.04
C ALA A 10 16.44 -16.91 -2.78
N ILE A 11 15.48 -16.71 -1.85
CA ILE A 11 14.49 -17.74 -1.51
C ILE A 11 13.49 -17.95 -2.68
N ALA A 12 13.04 -16.88 -3.34
CA ALA A 12 12.10 -16.94 -4.45
C ALA A 12 12.11 -15.64 -5.28
N PRO A 13 11.84 -15.70 -6.60
CA PRO A 13 11.93 -14.53 -7.49
C PRO A 13 10.94 -13.41 -7.20
N ASN A 14 9.87 -13.69 -6.45
CA ASN A 14 8.80 -12.73 -6.10
C ASN A 14 8.98 -12.10 -4.71
N ILE A 15 10.17 -12.21 -4.11
CA ILE A 15 10.45 -11.61 -2.81
C ILE A 15 10.92 -10.17 -2.98
N THR A 16 10.21 -9.27 -2.32
CA THR A 16 10.62 -7.88 -2.12
C THR A 16 11.24 -7.71 -0.74
N VAL A 17 12.46 -7.17 -0.64
CA VAL A 17 13.15 -6.97 0.64
C VAL A 17 12.60 -5.73 1.35
N LYS A 18 12.03 -5.92 2.53
CA LYS A 18 11.46 -4.82 3.33
C LYS A 18 12.52 -4.17 4.23
N LEU A 19 12.69 -2.86 4.11
CA LEU A 19 13.72 -2.09 4.85
C LEU A 19 13.08 -0.93 5.60
N PRO A 20 13.48 -0.63 6.85
CA PRO A 20 12.94 0.50 7.58
C PRO A 20 13.49 1.82 7.02
N MET A 21 12.68 2.89 7.08
CA MET A 21 13.12 4.25 6.81
C MET A 21 14.13 4.74 7.86
N THR A 22 15.41 4.49 7.59
CA THR A 22 16.56 4.98 8.37
C THR A 22 17.73 5.28 7.43
N GLN A 23 18.76 5.97 7.92
CA GLN A 23 19.96 6.25 7.10
C GLN A 23 20.63 4.96 6.59
N GLU A 24 20.81 3.96 7.46
CA GLU A 24 21.36 2.66 7.06
C GLU A 24 20.40 1.87 6.17
N GLY A 25 19.09 2.01 6.38
CA GLY A 25 18.06 1.45 5.50
C GLY A 25 18.17 1.99 4.08
N LEU A 26 18.33 3.31 3.91
CA LEU A 26 18.51 3.93 2.60
C LEU A 26 19.81 3.50 1.90
N LYS A 27 20.92 3.34 2.65
CA LYS A 27 22.17 2.76 2.11
C LYS A 27 21.94 1.33 1.61
N ALA A 28 21.17 0.52 2.36
CA ALA A 28 20.84 -0.83 1.96
C ALA A 28 19.92 -0.87 0.74
N VAL A 29 18.91 0.01 0.65
CA VAL A 29 18.05 0.16 -0.53
C VAL A 29 18.89 0.42 -1.77
N HIS A 30 19.81 1.39 -1.70
CA HIS A 30 20.70 1.74 -2.81
C HIS A 30 21.63 0.61 -3.24
N ALA A 31 22.16 -0.16 -2.29
CA ALA A 31 23.01 -1.30 -2.59
C ALA A 31 22.21 -2.43 -3.28
N LEU A 32 21.03 -2.77 -2.74
CA LEU A 32 20.18 -3.86 -3.24
C LEU A 32 19.54 -3.52 -4.59
N SER A 33 19.09 -2.28 -4.78
CA SER A 33 18.48 -1.83 -6.04
C SER A 33 19.46 -1.87 -7.22
N LYS A 34 20.74 -1.55 -6.99
CA LYS A 34 21.81 -1.70 -7.98
C LYS A 34 22.04 -3.14 -8.42
N GLU A 35 21.68 -4.10 -7.59
CA GLU A 35 21.75 -5.53 -7.89
C GLU A 35 20.43 -6.07 -8.48
N GLY A 36 19.46 -5.18 -8.76
CA GLY A 36 18.15 -5.56 -9.30
C GLY A 36 17.22 -6.22 -8.28
N ILE A 37 17.54 -6.15 -6.99
CA ILE A 37 16.69 -6.70 -5.92
C ILE A 37 15.60 -5.69 -5.58
N GLU A 38 14.34 -6.11 -5.67
CA GLU A 38 13.22 -5.26 -5.31
C GLU A 38 13.20 -4.92 -3.82
N THR A 39 12.90 -3.66 -3.51
CA THR A 39 12.89 -3.17 -2.13
C THR A 39 11.61 -2.43 -1.79
N ASN A 40 11.13 -2.63 -0.56
CA ASN A 40 9.99 -1.90 0.01
C ASN A 40 10.43 -1.15 1.26
N VAL A 41 10.45 0.18 1.19
CA VAL A 41 10.78 1.01 2.35
C VAL A 41 9.54 1.23 3.20
N THR A 42 9.60 0.77 4.44
CA THR A 42 8.50 0.79 5.41
C THR A 42 8.71 1.82 6.52
N LEU A 43 7.68 2.05 7.34
CA LEU A 43 7.70 3.04 8.44
C LEU A 43 7.89 4.48 7.92
N ILE A 44 7.22 4.81 6.82
CA ILE A 44 7.18 6.17 6.26
C ILE A 44 6.00 6.92 6.88
N PHE A 45 6.28 8.12 7.38
CA PHE A 45 5.32 9.01 8.04
C PHE A 45 5.37 10.44 7.49
N SER A 46 6.24 10.72 6.52
CA SER A 46 6.32 12.03 5.85
C SER A 46 6.68 11.92 4.37
N ALA A 47 6.33 12.93 3.60
CA ALA A 47 6.63 12.98 2.16
C ALA A 47 8.13 13.00 1.88
N ASN A 48 8.92 13.68 2.71
CA ASN A 48 10.38 13.72 2.60
C ASN A 48 10.99 12.32 2.76
N GLN A 49 10.47 11.50 3.67
CA GLN A 49 10.90 10.11 3.82
C GLN A 49 10.59 9.30 2.56
N ALA A 50 9.39 9.42 1.99
CA ALA A 50 9.05 8.75 0.74
C ALA A 50 9.95 9.18 -0.43
N LEU A 51 10.23 10.48 -0.54
CA LEU A 51 11.12 11.02 -1.56
C LEU A 51 12.55 10.48 -1.40
N LEU A 52 13.09 10.45 -0.18
CA LEU A 52 14.43 9.88 0.07
C LEU A 52 14.50 8.40 -0.28
N ALA A 53 13.48 7.61 0.07
CA ALA A 53 13.38 6.21 -0.30
C ALA A 53 13.36 6.00 -1.82
N ALA A 54 12.53 6.76 -2.54
CA ALA A 54 12.46 6.70 -3.99
C ALA A 54 13.80 7.07 -4.63
N ARG A 55 14.48 8.11 -4.14
CA ARG A 55 15.80 8.54 -4.63
C ARG A 55 16.92 7.54 -4.32
N ALA A 56 16.78 6.72 -3.29
CA ALA A 56 17.68 5.59 -3.03
C ALA A 56 17.43 4.40 -3.96
N GLY A 57 16.38 4.43 -4.79
CA GLY A 57 16.03 3.35 -5.72
C GLY A 57 15.06 2.33 -5.15
N ALA A 58 14.21 2.73 -4.20
CA ALA A 58 13.14 1.86 -3.71
C ALA A 58 12.17 1.46 -4.83
N THR A 59 11.78 0.19 -4.89
CA THR A 59 10.68 -0.26 -5.76
C THR A 59 9.34 0.24 -5.20
N TYR A 60 9.18 0.14 -3.88
CA TYR A 60 7.97 0.54 -3.18
C TYR A 60 8.25 1.42 -1.95
N VAL A 61 7.33 2.32 -1.66
CA VAL A 61 7.25 3.04 -0.38
C VAL A 61 5.96 2.69 0.35
N SER A 62 6.04 2.41 1.66
CA SER A 62 4.91 2.08 2.50
C SER A 62 4.65 3.16 3.57
N PRO A 63 3.91 4.24 3.25
CA PRO A 63 3.35 5.18 4.23
C PRO A 63 2.31 4.51 5.14
N PHE A 64 2.34 4.80 6.45
CA PHE A 64 1.49 4.14 7.46
C PHE A 64 0.31 5.02 7.89
N LEU A 65 -0.80 4.94 7.16
CA LEU A 65 -1.98 5.80 7.33
C LEU A 65 -2.57 5.69 8.74
N GLY A 66 -3.00 4.48 9.13
CA GLY A 66 -3.69 4.28 10.41
C GLY A 66 -2.88 4.65 11.63
N ARG A 67 -1.55 4.65 11.56
CA ARG A 67 -0.71 5.10 12.68
C ARG A 67 -0.63 6.63 12.77
N LEU A 68 -0.79 7.35 11.67
CA LEU A 68 -0.96 8.80 11.68
C LEU A 68 -2.33 9.18 12.25
N ASP A 69 -3.37 8.44 11.88
CA ASP A 69 -4.72 8.65 12.41
C ASP A 69 -4.77 8.44 13.93
N ASP A 70 -4.07 7.42 14.44
CA ASP A 70 -3.97 7.12 15.88
C ASP A 70 -3.38 8.30 16.70
N ILE A 71 -2.63 9.21 16.06
CA ILE A 71 -2.01 10.39 16.71
C ILE A 71 -2.63 11.72 16.27
N GLY A 72 -3.83 11.69 15.66
CA GLY A 72 -4.60 12.88 15.32
C GLY A 72 -4.22 13.57 14.00
N HIS A 73 -3.41 12.93 13.16
CA HIS A 73 -3.13 13.39 11.81
C HIS A 73 -4.03 12.68 10.80
N ASN A 74 -4.34 13.32 9.66
CA ASN A 74 -5.02 12.65 8.57
C ASN A 74 -4.01 11.87 7.71
N GLY A 75 -3.91 10.56 7.90
CA GLY A 75 -2.94 9.72 7.17
C GLY A 75 -3.14 9.70 5.66
N LEU A 76 -4.34 10.01 5.16
CA LEU A 76 -4.65 10.03 3.73
C LEU A 76 -4.09 11.25 3.00
N GLU A 77 -3.90 12.38 3.69
CA GLU A 77 -3.25 13.56 3.09
C GLU A 77 -1.82 13.24 2.66
N LEU A 78 -1.10 12.43 3.46
CA LEU A 78 0.24 11.98 3.11
C LEU A 78 0.29 11.24 1.77
N ILE A 79 -0.72 10.42 1.45
CA ILE A 79 -0.79 9.73 0.15
C ILE A 79 -0.91 10.73 -0.99
N SER A 80 -1.76 11.75 -0.82
CA SER A 80 -1.96 12.77 -1.85
C SER A 80 -0.66 13.54 -2.11
N THR A 81 0.03 13.97 -1.05
CA THR A 81 1.31 14.68 -1.16
C THR A 81 2.38 13.81 -1.82
N ILE A 82 2.50 12.53 -1.46
CA ILE A 82 3.51 11.65 -2.07
C ILE A 82 3.19 11.42 -3.55
N ALA A 83 1.93 11.14 -3.90
CA ALA A 83 1.51 10.91 -5.27
C ALA A 83 1.77 12.13 -6.17
N GLU A 84 1.47 13.33 -5.68
CA GLU A 84 1.75 14.58 -6.39
C GLU A 84 3.25 14.76 -6.64
N ILE A 85 4.09 14.59 -5.61
CA ILE A 85 5.55 14.67 -5.74
C ILE A 85 6.07 13.65 -6.75
N PHE A 86 5.57 12.41 -6.67
CA PHE A 86 6.01 11.34 -7.57
C PHE A 86 5.62 11.63 -9.02
N ALA A 87 4.41 12.15 -9.25
CA ALA A 87 3.95 12.57 -10.57
C ALA A 87 4.80 13.71 -11.15
N ILE A 88 5.05 14.78 -10.38
CA ILE A 88 5.86 15.94 -10.81
C ILE A 88 7.27 15.51 -11.21
N HIS A 89 7.90 14.62 -10.44
CA HIS A 89 9.26 14.18 -10.68
C HIS A 89 9.38 12.92 -11.55
N GLN A 90 8.26 12.41 -12.08
CA GLN A 90 8.20 11.17 -12.86
C GLN A 90 8.88 9.99 -12.14
N ILE A 91 8.66 9.90 -10.83
CA ILE A 91 9.20 8.84 -9.99
C ILE A 91 8.42 7.55 -10.26
N LYS A 92 9.14 6.46 -10.54
CA LYS A 92 8.57 5.14 -10.83
C LYS A 92 8.28 4.29 -9.59
N THR A 93 8.81 4.68 -8.44
CA THR A 93 8.56 4.00 -7.16
C THR A 93 7.06 4.00 -6.89
N GLU A 94 6.50 2.84 -6.54
CA GLU A 94 5.08 2.70 -6.30
C GLU A 94 4.72 2.94 -4.83
N ILE A 95 3.53 3.51 -4.60
CA ILE A 95 3.02 3.84 -3.28
C ILE A 95 2.14 2.71 -2.78
N ILE A 96 2.57 2.04 -1.70
CA ILE A 96 1.77 1.06 -0.97
C ILE A 96 1.10 1.76 0.22
N ALA A 97 -0.20 2.04 0.12
CA ALA A 97 -0.98 2.47 1.26
C ALA A 97 -1.02 1.35 2.32
N ALA A 98 -0.29 1.57 3.42
CA ALA A 98 -0.12 0.59 4.49
C ALA A 98 -0.74 1.07 5.80
N SER A 99 -0.87 0.17 6.77
CA SER A 99 -1.64 0.43 8.00
C SER A 99 -3.11 0.80 7.72
N ILE A 100 -3.72 0.16 6.72
CA ILE A 100 -5.15 0.27 6.43
C ILE A 100 -5.98 -0.29 7.61
N ARG A 101 -6.98 0.48 8.07
CA ARG A 101 -7.81 0.12 9.23
C ARG A 101 -9.26 -0.22 8.88
N HIS A 102 -9.80 0.39 7.83
CA HIS A 102 -11.21 0.27 7.45
C HIS A 102 -11.42 0.51 5.94
N PRO A 103 -12.59 0.15 5.39
CA PRO A 103 -12.92 0.33 3.97
C PRO A 103 -12.62 1.71 3.41
N GLN A 104 -12.93 2.78 4.16
CA GLN A 104 -12.70 4.14 3.67
C GLN A 104 -11.22 4.44 3.36
N HIS A 105 -10.26 3.87 4.09
CA HIS A 105 -8.85 4.05 3.71
C HIS A 105 -8.53 3.44 2.36
N VAL A 106 -9.18 2.34 1.99
CA VAL A 106 -8.94 1.68 0.70
C VAL A 106 -9.45 2.57 -0.44
N THR A 107 -10.70 3.02 -0.35
CA THR A 107 -11.30 3.92 -1.34
C THR A 107 -10.52 5.23 -1.46
N GLU A 108 -10.23 5.89 -0.35
CA GLU A 108 -9.54 7.18 -0.35
C GLU A 108 -8.09 7.06 -0.79
N ALA A 109 -7.37 6.01 -0.40
CA ALA A 109 -6.00 5.82 -0.87
C ALA A 109 -5.95 5.65 -2.40
N ALA A 110 -6.90 4.90 -2.97
CA ALA A 110 -7.01 4.72 -4.42
C ALA A 110 -7.30 6.06 -5.12
N LEU A 111 -8.27 6.84 -4.62
CA LEU A 111 -8.60 8.17 -5.15
C LEU A 111 -7.42 9.16 -5.07
N ARG A 112 -6.53 8.98 -4.09
CA ARG A 112 -5.39 9.87 -3.81
C ARG A 112 -4.09 9.42 -4.49
N GLY A 113 -4.14 8.43 -5.37
CA GLY A 113 -3.00 8.02 -6.18
C GLY A 113 -2.08 6.97 -5.53
N ALA A 114 -2.54 6.24 -4.51
CA ALA A 114 -1.84 5.02 -4.11
C ALA A 114 -1.89 3.99 -5.25
N HIS A 115 -0.78 3.33 -5.50
CA HIS A 115 -0.68 2.30 -6.54
C HIS A 115 -1.19 0.95 -6.01
N ILE A 116 -0.91 0.68 -4.73
CA ILE A 116 -1.18 -0.58 -4.06
C ILE A 116 -1.77 -0.28 -2.67
N ALA A 117 -2.65 -1.14 -2.17
CA ALA A 117 -3.07 -1.13 -0.76
C ALA A 117 -2.77 -2.49 -0.13
N THR A 118 -2.09 -2.50 1.02
CA THR A 118 -1.94 -3.71 1.84
C THR A 118 -3.00 -3.72 2.93
N VAL A 119 -3.96 -4.64 2.81
CA VAL A 119 -5.22 -4.59 3.56
C VAL A 119 -5.37 -5.80 4.48
N PRO A 120 -5.71 -5.63 5.78
CA PRO A 120 -6.03 -6.75 6.65
C PRO A 120 -7.23 -7.56 6.12
N TYR A 121 -7.20 -8.88 6.24
CA TYR A 121 -8.25 -9.78 5.73
C TYR A 121 -9.68 -9.38 6.18
N LYS A 122 -9.84 -8.99 7.44
CA LYS A 122 -11.14 -8.51 7.97
C LYS A 122 -11.69 -7.28 7.24
N VAL A 123 -10.82 -6.42 6.72
CA VAL A 123 -11.23 -5.24 5.95
C VAL A 123 -11.61 -5.67 4.54
N ILE A 124 -10.85 -6.59 3.92
CA ILE A 124 -11.20 -7.17 2.61
C ILE A 124 -12.61 -7.76 2.63
N LEU A 125 -12.95 -8.56 3.63
CA LEU A 125 -14.31 -9.13 3.75
C LEU A 125 -15.40 -8.05 3.87
N LYS A 126 -15.10 -6.91 4.49
CA LYS A 126 -16.02 -5.78 4.58
C LYS A 126 -16.20 -5.05 3.25
N LEU A 127 -15.18 -5.02 2.39
CA LEU A 127 -15.27 -4.38 1.06
C LEU A 127 -16.29 -5.09 0.16
N CYS A 128 -16.49 -6.40 0.34
CA CYS A 128 -17.45 -7.19 -0.43
C CYS A 128 -18.89 -7.10 0.09
N LYS A 129 -19.18 -6.25 1.09
CA LYS A 129 -20.48 -6.18 1.76
C LYS A 129 -21.17 -4.85 1.52
N HIS A 130 -22.42 -4.89 1.10
CA HIS A 130 -23.29 -3.73 1.02
C HIS A 130 -24.76 -4.15 1.23
N PRO A 131 -25.52 -3.53 2.15
CA PRO A 131 -26.89 -3.96 2.45
C PRO A 131 -27.84 -3.96 1.25
N LEU A 132 -27.65 -3.03 0.29
CA LEU A 132 -28.45 -3.03 -0.94
C LEU A 132 -28.06 -4.14 -1.92
N THR A 133 -26.82 -4.62 -1.88
CA THR A 133 -26.41 -5.78 -2.67
C THR A 133 -27.09 -7.03 -2.15
N ASP A 134 -27.10 -7.24 -0.84
CA ASP A 134 -27.77 -8.38 -0.22
C ASP A 134 -29.28 -8.35 -0.52
N LYS A 135 -29.94 -7.20 -0.32
CA LYS A 135 -31.37 -7.01 -0.68
C LYS A 135 -31.66 -7.24 -2.16
N GLY A 136 -30.76 -6.79 -3.04
CA GLY A 136 -30.91 -6.99 -4.48
C GLY A 136 -30.85 -8.47 -4.87
N ILE A 137 -29.93 -9.23 -4.26
CA ILE A 137 -29.81 -10.68 -4.46
C ILE A 137 -31.08 -11.39 -3.97
N GLU A 138 -31.58 -11.04 -2.79
CA GLU A 138 -32.82 -11.59 -2.25
C GLU A 138 -34.01 -11.36 -3.20
N ALA A 139 -34.20 -10.13 -3.67
CA ALA A 139 -35.26 -9.79 -4.62
C ALA A 139 -35.15 -10.59 -5.93
N PHE A 140 -33.94 -10.71 -6.49
CA PHE A 140 -33.72 -11.51 -7.70
C PHE A 140 -34.06 -12.99 -7.52
N LEU A 141 -33.75 -13.57 -6.35
CA LEU A 141 -34.08 -14.95 -6.04
C LEU A 141 -35.59 -15.15 -5.87
N GLU A 142 -36.29 -14.21 -5.24
CA GLU A 142 -37.74 -14.25 -5.11
C GLU A 142 -38.44 -14.22 -6.47
N ASP A 143 -38.03 -13.32 -7.36
CA ASP A 143 -38.61 -13.20 -8.69
C ASP A 143 -38.31 -14.42 -9.56
N TRP A 144 -37.10 -15.00 -9.44
CA TRP A 144 -36.75 -16.24 -10.11
C TRP A 144 -37.68 -17.40 -9.71
N ASN A 145 -37.90 -17.56 -8.40
CA ASN A 145 -38.73 -18.63 -7.86
C ASN A 145 -40.21 -18.50 -8.22
N LYS A 146 -40.69 -17.30 -8.56
CA LYS A 146 -42.08 -17.06 -9.01
C LYS A 146 -42.34 -17.48 -10.46
N ARG A 147 -41.31 -17.59 -11.32
CA ARG A 147 -41.47 -17.92 -12.76
C ARG A 147 -41.92 -19.36 -13.04
N GLY A 148 -41.86 -20.25 -12.04
CA GLY A 148 -42.23 -21.67 -12.15
C GLY A 148 -43.64 -22.03 -11.64
N LYS A 149 -44.49 -21.03 -11.38
CA LYS A 149 -45.94 -21.18 -11.16
C LYS A 149 -46.69 -20.59 -12.35
#